data_AF-A0AAP8HTF6-F1
#
_entry.id   AF-A0AAP8HTF6-F1
#
_cell.length_a   1.000
_cell.length_b   1.000
_cell.length_c   1.000
_cell.angle_alpha   90.00
_cell.angle_beta   90.00
_cell.angle_gamma   90.00
#
_symmetry.space_group_name_H-M   'P 1'
#
loop_
_entity.id
_entity.type
_entity.pdbx_description
1 polymer ?
#
loop_
_entity_poly.entity_id
_entity_poly.type
_entity_poly.pdbx_seq_one_letter_code
_entity_poly.pdbx_strand_id
1 'polypeptide(L)' 'QQATHEITLEQAPATAAALLNNQITGRTLVKIR' A
#
# COMPACT_ATOMS: atom_id res chain seq x y z
N GLN A 1 0.51 13.73 10.89
CA GLN A 1 1.12 12.38 10.86
C GLN A 1 0.42 11.62 9.74
N GLN A 2 1.06 11.38 8.59
CA GLN A 2 0.45 10.54 7.53
C GLN A 2 0.61 9.07 7.92
N ALA A 3 -0.42 8.26 7.72
CA ALA A 3 -0.34 6.81 7.88
C ALA A 3 0.55 6.22 6.78
N THR A 4 1.53 5.41 7.20
CA THR A 4 2.40 4.65 6.30
C THR A 4 1.99 3.19 6.39
N HIS A 5 1.59 2.62 5.26
CA HIS A 5 1.29 1.19 5.14
C HIS A 5 2.51 0.49 4.55
N GLU A 6 3.15 -0.39 5.29
CA GLU A 6 4.26 -1.19 4.78
C GLU A 6 3.74 -2.56 4.33
N ILE A 7 4.11 -2.95 3.10
CA ILE A 7 3.67 -4.20 2.47
C ILE A 7 4.85 -4.94 1.85
N THR A 8 4.67 -6.24 1.61
CA THR A 8 5.58 -7.03 0.79
C THR A 8 5.28 -6.86 -0.70
N LEU A 9 6.19 -7.32 -1.57
CA LEU A 9 6.00 -7.22 -3.02
C LEU A 9 4.77 -8.00 -3.51
N GLU A 10 4.50 -9.17 -2.91
CA GLU A 10 3.37 -10.03 -3.25
C GLU A 10 2.01 -9.36 -2.96
N GLN A 11 1.98 -8.44 -2.00
CA GLN A 11 0.79 -7.71 -1.61
C GLN A 11 0.51 -6.49 -2.50
N ALA A 12 1.45 -6.11 -3.38
CA ALA A 12 1.33 -4.92 -4.21
C ALA A 12 0.08 -4.91 -5.11
N PRO A 13 -0.32 -6.00 -5.80
CA PRO A 13 -1.51 -5.99 -6.64
C PRO A 13 -2.80 -5.72 -5.85
N ALA A 14 -2.98 -6.40 -4.71
CA ALA A 14 -4.15 -6.23 -3.86
C ALA A 14 -4.20 -4.83 -3.24
N THR A 15 -3.05 -4.32 -2.80
CA THR A 15 -2.95 -2.98 -2.19
C THR A 15 -3.19 -1.88 -3.22
N ALA A 16 -2.72 -2.05 -4.46
CA ALA A 16 -3.01 -1.13 -5.56
C ALA A 16 -4.52 -1.06 -5.86
N ALA A 17 -5.21 -2.20 -5.89
CA ALA A 17 -6.67 -2.21 -6.06
C ALA A 17 -7.39 -1.46 -4.92
N ALA A 18 -6.98 -1.66 -3.68
CA ALA A 18 -7.55 -0.94 -2.53
C ALA A 18 -7.27 0.58 -2.57
N LEU A 19 -6.08 0.97 -3.04
CA LEU A 19 -5.71 2.38 -3.23
C LEU A 19 -6.56 3.04 -4.31
N LEU A 20 -6.75 2.38 -5.47
CA LEU A 20 -7.60 2.88 -6.55
C LEU A 20 -9.06 3.03 -6.12
N ASN A 21 -9.53 2.18 -5.22
CA ASN A 21 -10.87 2.27 -4.63
C ASN A 21 -10.97 3.25 -3.44
N ASN A 22 -9.94 4.07 -3.20
CA ASN A 22 -9.86 5.02 -2.08
C ASN A 22 -10.05 4.39 -0.69
N GLN A 23 -9.78 3.08 -0.55
CA GLN A 23 -9.87 2.36 0.73
C GLN A 23 -8.61 2.53 1.57
N ILE A 24 -7.50 2.91 0.94
CA ILE A 24 -6.22 3.19 1.58
C ILE A 24 -5.89 4.67 1.33
N THR A 25 -5.52 5.36 2.39
CA THR A 25 -5.07 6.76 2.33
C THR A 25 -3.64 6.87 2.84
N GLY A 26 -2.97 7.98 2.52
CA GLY A 26 -1.57 8.18 2.87
C GLY A 26 -0.62 7.51 1.89
N ARG A 27 0.51 6.98 2.40
CA ARG A 27 1.55 6.37 1.56
C ARG A 27 1.66 4.88 1.84
N THR A 28 1.89 4.12 0.77
CA THR A 28 2.22 2.69 0.86
C THR A 28 3.69 2.51 0.51
N LEU A 29 4.43 1.84 1.39
CA LEU A 29 5.83 1.48 1.22
C LEU A 29 5.91 -0.01 0.87
N VAL A 30 6.59 -0.37 -0.22
CA VAL A 30 6.80 -1.76 -0.62
C VAL A 30 8.23 -2.17 -0.25
N LYS A 31 8.36 -3.21 0.56
CA LYS A 31 9.65 -3.79 0.90
C LYS A 31 10.10 -4.77 -0.19
N ILE A 32 11.26 -4.49 -0.78
CA ILE A 32 11.84 -5.24 -1.93
C ILE A 32 13.01 -6.15 -1.52
N ARG A 33 13.65 -5.87 -0.38
CA ARG A 33 14.80 -6.60 0.16
C ARG A 33 14.65 -6.81 1.66
#